data_AF-A0A2G6QV28-F1
#
_entry.id   AF-A0A2G6QV28-F1
#
_cell.length_a   1.000
_cell.length_b   1.000
_cell.length_c   1.000
_cell.angle_alpha   90.00
_cell.angle_beta   90.00
_cell.angle_gamma   90.00
#
_symmetry.space_group_name_H-M   'P 1'
#
loop_
_entity.id
_entity.type
_entity.pdbx_description
1 polymer ?
#
loop_
_entity_poly.entity_id
_entity_poly.type
_entity_poly.pdbx_seq_one_letter_code
_entity_poly.pdbx_strand_id
1 'polypeptide(L)'
;MTQHKKKYNEQAYIQSPQNNAENHTGTSRDLEPAKIHKKIPVWFNKPNQKNSQIFIKYMKLREQKTPVTFFELEKACERIKDFRSSYQAMKTISERNNAMVFDEVGRTISLREPGKGLMEKEYERYSRRNSE
;
A
#
# COMPACT_ATOMS: atom_id res chain seq x y z
N MET A 1 -30.28 8.49 47.53
CA MET A 1 -30.04 9.03 46.17
C MET A 1 -28.69 9.74 46.19
N THR A 2 -27.75 9.37 45.31
CA THR A 2 -26.79 10.23 44.58
C THR A 2 -25.75 9.31 43.90
N GLN A 3 -25.80 9.26 42.58
CA GLN A 3 -24.80 8.61 41.72
C GLN A 3 -23.51 9.42 41.72
N HIS A 4 -22.33 8.81 41.71
CA HIS A 4 -21.12 9.45 41.15
C HIS A 4 -20.31 8.47 40.29
N LYS A 5 -19.91 9.00 39.13
CA LYS A 5 -19.47 8.34 37.91
C LYS A 5 -18.04 7.79 38.01
N LYS A 6 -17.79 6.63 37.39
CA LYS A 6 -16.44 6.09 37.13
C LYS A 6 -15.73 6.97 36.10
N LYS A 7 -14.57 7.52 36.47
CA LYS A 7 -13.59 8.09 35.52
C LYS A 7 -12.60 7.00 35.14
N TYR A 8 -12.57 6.61 33.87
CA TYR A 8 -11.44 5.86 33.31
C TYR A 8 -10.32 6.87 33.04
N ASN A 9 -9.12 6.58 33.52
CA ASN A 9 -7.92 7.35 33.25
C ASN A 9 -7.01 6.56 32.31
N GLU A 10 -6.52 7.27 31.30
CA GLU A 10 -5.89 6.78 30.10
C GLU A 10 -4.36 7.06 30.17
N GLN A 11 -3.58 6.12 29.62
CA GLN A 11 -2.19 6.25 29.17
C GLN A 11 -1.04 6.39 30.21
N ALA A 12 -0.20 5.35 30.22
CA ALA A 12 1.26 5.51 30.25
C ALA A 12 1.91 4.26 29.59
N TYR A 13 2.33 4.37 28.32
CA TYR A 13 3.31 3.45 27.75
C TYR A 13 4.57 4.24 27.41
N ILE A 14 5.66 3.73 27.94
CA ILE A 14 6.96 4.37 28.15
C ILE A 14 7.65 4.63 26.80
N GLN A 15 8.15 5.86 26.62
CA GLN A 15 9.05 6.26 25.53
C GLN A 15 10.44 5.66 25.75
N SER A 16 10.94 4.93 24.75
CA SER A 16 12.37 4.62 24.61
C SER A 16 13.04 5.67 23.71
N PRO A 17 14.29 6.09 24.00
CA PRO A 17 14.90 7.22 23.30
C PRO A 17 15.56 6.76 22.00
N GLN A 18 15.22 7.42 20.88
CA GLN A 18 16.03 7.35 19.65
C GLN A 18 16.66 8.72 19.39
N ASN A 19 17.97 8.78 19.65
CA ASN A 19 18.85 9.85 19.24
C ASN A 19 19.11 9.79 17.72
N ASN A 20 19.14 11.00 17.13
CA ASN A 20 19.78 11.43 15.88
C ASN A 20 19.43 10.72 14.56
N ALA A 21 18.59 11.39 13.77
CA ALA A 21 18.91 11.65 12.37
C ALA A 21 18.28 13.00 11.95
N GLU A 22 19.09 13.77 11.26
CA GLU A 22 18.91 15.17 10.88
C GLU A 22 17.75 15.37 9.88
N ASN A 23 17.03 16.48 10.05
CA ASN A 23 16.33 17.28 9.04
C ASN A 23 15.74 16.55 7.81
N HIS A 24 14.52 16.01 7.95
CA HIS A 24 13.63 15.79 6.81
C HIS A 24 12.34 16.61 6.99
N THR A 25 12.40 17.86 6.54
CA THR A 25 11.23 18.73 6.36
C THR A 25 10.44 18.28 5.12
N GLY A 26 9.67 17.22 5.29
CA GLY A 26 8.62 16.77 4.38
C GLY A 26 7.77 15.75 5.12
N THR A 27 6.46 15.99 5.26
CA THR A 27 5.63 15.00 5.96
C THR A 27 5.65 13.70 5.16
N SER A 28 5.45 12.56 5.83
CA SER A 28 5.48 11.24 5.18
C SER A 28 4.54 11.13 3.98
N ARG A 29 3.48 11.96 3.92
CA ARG A 29 2.55 12.09 2.79
C ARG A 29 3.15 12.78 1.57
N ASP A 30 4.00 13.80 1.77
CA ASP A 30 4.59 14.60 0.68
C ASP A 30 5.63 13.80 -0.11
N LEU A 31 6.23 12.78 0.53
CA LEU A 31 7.24 11.90 -0.07
C LEU A 31 6.64 10.70 -0.83
N GLU A 32 5.35 10.40 -0.65
CA GLU A 32 4.72 9.24 -1.29
C GLU A 32 4.72 9.30 -2.83
N PRO A 33 4.44 10.43 -3.49
CA PRO A 33 4.52 10.51 -4.95
C PRO A 33 5.93 10.18 -5.45
N ALA A 34 6.97 10.69 -4.78
CA ALA A 34 8.36 10.39 -5.10
C ALA A 34 8.67 8.89 -4.93
N LYS A 35 8.12 8.23 -3.90
CA LYS A 35 8.27 6.78 -3.73
C LYS A 35 7.57 6.00 -4.83
N ILE A 36 6.35 6.39 -5.22
CA ILE A 36 5.61 5.77 -6.33
C ILE A 36 6.46 5.87 -7.61
N HIS A 37 6.97 7.06 -7.93
CA HIS A 37 7.86 7.29 -9.08
C HIS A 37 9.11 6.40 -9.07
N LYS A 38 9.71 6.19 -7.90
CA LYS A 38 10.94 5.38 -7.76
C LYS A 38 10.68 3.87 -7.75
N LYS A 39 9.58 3.42 -7.14
CA LYS A 39 9.36 1.99 -6.82
C LYS A 39 8.56 1.26 -7.88
N ILE A 40 7.54 1.89 -8.46
CA ILE A 40 6.64 1.23 -9.41
C ILE A 40 7.38 0.65 -10.63
N PRO A 41 8.28 1.38 -11.31
CA PRO A 41 9.03 0.82 -12.43
C PRO A 41 9.89 -0.37 -12.03
N VAL A 42 10.47 -0.33 -10.82
CA VAL A 42 11.31 -1.42 -10.28
C VAL A 42 10.49 -2.68 -10.03
N TRP A 43 9.25 -2.55 -9.53
CA TRP A 43 8.37 -3.70 -9.31
C TRP A 43 8.09 -4.42 -10.62
N PHE A 44 7.72 -3.70 -11.68
CA PHE A 44 7.49 -4.29 -12.99
C PHE A 44 8.73 -4.96 -13.61
N ASN A 45 9.93 -4.53 -13.25
CA ASN A 45 11.18 -5.19 -13.65
C ASN A 45 11.60 -6.34 -12.73
N LYS A 46 10.91 -6.54 -11.60
CA LYS A 46 11.17 -7.62 -10.62
C LYS A 46 9.86 -8.36 -10.28
N PRO A 47 9.22 -9.03 -11.27
CA PRO A 47 7.88 -9.61 -11.12
C PRO A 47 7.79 -10.71 -10.06
N ASN A 48 8.92 -11.28 -9.62
CA ASN A 48 8.97 -12.29 -8.56
C ASN A 48 8.79 -11.71 -7.14
N GLN A 49 8.90 -10.39 -6.95
CA GLN A 49 8.67 -9.77 -5.64
C GLN A 49 7.18 -9.77 -5.27
N LYS A 50 6.85 -10.02 -4.00
CA LYS A 50 5.44 -10.13 -3.53
C LYS A 50 4.61 -8.88 -3.87
N ASN A 51 5.16 -7.69 -3.63
CA ASN A 51 4.52 -6.40 -3.97
C ASN A 51 4.23 -6.29 -5.47
N SER A 52 5.18 -6.68 -6.32
CA SER A 52 4.99 -6.71 -7.76
C SER A 52 3.90 -7.71 -8.17
N GLN A 53 3.94 -8.94 -7.65
CA GLN A 53 2.93 -9.95 -7.96
C GLN A 53 1.52 -9.49 -7.57
N ILE A 54 1.37 -8.92 -6.36
CA ILE A 54 0.09 -8.39 -5.88
C ILE A 54 -0.38 -7.25 -6.79
N PHE A 55 0.50 -6.31 -7.12
CA PHE A 55 0.15 -5.16 -7.95
C PHE A 55 -0.25 -5.56 -9.36
N ILE A 56 0.51 -6.45 -10.01
CA ILE A 56 0.19 -6.98 -11.34
C ILE A 56 -1.15 -7.72 -11.32
N LYS A 57 -1.41 -8.55 -10.31
CA LYS A 57 -2.68 -9.28 -10.18
C LYS A 57 -3.86 -8.33 -9.99
N TYR A 58 -3.70 -7.28 -9.20
CA TYR A 58 -4.72 -6.24 -9.07
C TYR A 58 -5.01 -5.56 -10.42
N MET A 59 -3.97 -5.16 -11.15
CA MET A 59 -4.15 -4.48 -12.44
C MET A 59 -4.85 -5.38 -13.46
N LYS A 60 -4.48 -6.67 -13.53
CA LYS A 60 -5.16 -7.67 -14.38
C LYS A 60 -6.63 -7.88 -14.01
N LEU A 61 -6.94 -7.95 -12.71
CA LEU A 61 -8.33 -8.06 -12.25
C LEU A 61 -9.13 -6.81 -12.62
N ARG A 62 -8.51 -5.63 -12.55
CA ARG A 62 -9.14 -4.35 -12.85
C ARG A 62 -9.50 -4.20 -14.32
N GLU A 63 -8.68 -4.74 -15.23
CA GLU A 63 -9.00 -4.80 -16.67
C GLU A 63 -10.26 -5.62 -16.95
N GLN A 64 -10.53 -6.64 -16.14
CA GLN A 64 -11.68 -7.53 -16.30
C GLN A 64 -12.93 -6.98 -15.62
N LYS A 65 -12.78 -6.32 -14.47
CA LYS A 65 -13.90 -5.68 -13.79
C LYS A 65 -13.48 -4.51 -12.91
N THR A 66 -14.41 -3.57 -12.73
CA THR A 66 -14.31 -2.50 -11.75
C THR A 66 -15.66 -2.38 -11.03
N PRO A 67 -15.73 -2.41 -9.69
CA PRO A 67 -14.62 -2.41 -8.73
C PRO A 67 -13.96 -3.78 -8.52
N VAL A 68 -12.69 -3.77 -8.08
CA VAL A 68 -11.98 -4.95 -7.55
C VAL A 68 -12.08 -4.95 -6.03
N THR A 69 -12.47 -6.07 -5.43
CA THR A 69 -12.54 -6.20 -3.97
C THR A 69 -11.32 -6.88 -3.38
N PHE A 70 -11.10 -6.69 -2.07
CA PHE A 70 -10.07 -7.38 -1.30
C PHE A 70 -10.14 -8.90 -1.45
N PHE A 71 -11.33 -9.49 -1.34
CA PHE A 71 -11.47 -10.96 -1.42
C PHE A 71 -11.05 -11.52 -2.76
N GLU A 72 -11.27 -10.78 -3.84
CA GLU A 72 -10.94 -11.23 -5.19
C GLU A 72 -9.45 -11.10 -5.44
N LEU A 73 -8.84 -10.01 -4.96
CA LEU A 73 -7.39 -9.87 -4.98
C LEU A 73 -6.71 -10.94 -4.11
N GLU A 74 -7.25 -11.22 -2.92
CA GLU A 74 -6.78 -12.26 -2.03
C GLU A 74 -6.85 -13.64 -2.70
N LYS A 75 -8.00 -13.98 -3.29
CA LYS A 75 -8.17 -15.23 -4.04
C LYS A 75 -7.18 -15.34 -5.20
N ALA A 76 -7.01 -14.27 -5.99
CA ALA A 76 -6.02 -14.24 -7.06
C ALA A 76 -4.58 -14.39 -6.52
N CYS A 77 -4.33 -14.01 -5.27
CA CYS A 77 -3.04 -14.05 -4.59
C CYS A 77 -2.87 -15.22 -3.62
N GLU A 78 -3.71 -16.26 -3.66
CA GLU A 78 -3.71 -17.37 -2.68
C GLU A 78 -2.34 -18.06 -2.51
N ARG A 79 -1.52 -18.09 -3.57
CA ARG A 79 -0.18 -18.71 -3.57
C ARG A 79 0.93 -17.80 -3.03
N ILE A 80 0.62 -16.54 -2.73
CA ILE A 80 1.59 -15.58 -2.20
C ILE A 80 1.62 -15.71 -0.68
N LYS A 81 2.70 -16.29 -0.16
CA LYS A 81 2.93 -16.37 1.30
C LYS A 81 2.87 -14.98 1.93
N ASP A 82 2.17 -14.85 3.06
CA ASP A 82 2.00 -13.59 3.81
C ASP A 82 1.36 -12.48 2.97
N PHE A 83 0.42 -12.83 2.08
CA PHE A 83 -0.32 -11.88 1.25
C PHE A 83 -0.87 -10.69 2.07
N ARG A 84 -1.59 -10.97 3.16
CA ARG A 84 -2.24 -9.92 3.99
C ARG A 84 -1.26 -8.90 4.53
N SER A 85 -0.13 -9.35 5.09
CA SER A 85 0.91 -8.46 5.60
C SER A 85 1.56 -7.64 4.49
N SER A 86 1.81 -8.27 3.34
CA SER A 86 2.38 -7.60 2.16
C SER A 86 1.43 -6.55 1.58
N TYR A 87 0.14 -6.88 1.48
CA TYR A 87 -0.92 -5.98 1.03
C TYR A 87 -1.11 -4.81 2.01
N GLN A 88 -1.10 -5.07 3.32
CA GLN A 88 -1.19 -4.01 4.32
C GLN A 88 -0.03 -3.00 4.22
N ALA A 89 1.18 -3.49 3.91
CA ALA A 89 2.33 -2.61 3.67
C ALA A 89 2.19 -1.75 2.39
N MET A 90 1.37 -2.18 1.42
CA MET A 90 1.07 -1.41 0.19
C MET A 90 -0.07 -0.39 0.37
N LYS A 91 -0.73 -0.39 1.53
CA LYS A 91 -1.79 0.57 1.94
C LYS A 91 -1.35 1.58 2.99
N THR A 92 -0.20 1.37 3.61
CA THR A 92 0.22 2.13 4.78
C THR A 92 1.44 2.97 4.46
N ILE A 93 1.34 4.28 4.71
CA ILE A 93 2.49 5.18 4.65
C ILE A 93 3.51 4.75 5.72
N SER A 94 4.75 4.51 5.33
CA SER A 94 5.85 4.55 6.29
C SER A 94 7.15 4.98 5.63
N GLU A 95 8.07 5.51 6.43
CA GLU A 95 9.39 5.95 5.98
C GLU A 95 10.20 4.81 5.34
N ARG A 96 10.04 3.58 5.86
CA ARG A 96 10.77 2.38 5.42
C ARG A 96 10.00 1.50 4.43
N ASN A 97 8.67 1.64 4.38
CA ASN A 97 7.80 0.74 3.62
C ASN A 97 7.89 0.98 2.11
N ASN A 98 7.40 -0.03 1.40
CA ASN A 98 7.01 0.03 0.01
C ASN A 98 6.18 1.28 -0.32
N ALA A 99 6.19 1.72 -1.58
CA ALA A 99 5.27 2.78 -2.00
C ALA A 99 3.83 2.36 -1.68
N MET A 100 3.07 3.28 -1.11
CA MET A 100 1.65 3.07 -0.90
C MET A 100 0.91 3.29 -2.22
N VAL A 101 0.26 2.24 -2.71
CA VAL A 101 -0.33 2.21 -4.05
C VAL A 101 -1.81 1.91 -4.02
N PHE A 102 -2.33 1.48 -2.87
CA PHE A 102 -3.74 1.15 -2.70
C PHE A 102 -4.41 2.03 -1.66
N ASP A 103 -5.62 2.46 -2.00
CA ASP A 103 -6.64 2.84 -1.04
C ASP A 103 -7.69 1.73 -0.96
N GLU A 104 -8.25 1.52 0.23
CA GLU A 104 -9.32 0.55 0.47
C GLU A 104 -10.43 1.22 1.28
N VAL A 105 -11.63 1.27 0.71
CA VAL A 105 -12.84 1.76 1.38
C VAL A 105 -13.83 0.61 1.49
N GLY A 106 -14.13 0.23 2.74
CA GLY A 106 -14.88 -0.99 3.04
C GLY A 106 -14.10 -2.23 2.61
N ARG A 107 -14.36 -2.71 1.40
CA ARG A 107 -13.65 -3.85 0.77
C ARG A 107 -13.25 -3.58 -0.68
N THR A 108 -13.51 -2.37 -1.17
CA THR A 108 -13.23 -1.98 -2.55
C THR A 108 -11.85 -1.35 -2.63
N ILE A 109 -11.02 -1.84 -3.55
CA ILE A 109 -9.64 -1.42 -3.73
C ILE A 109 -9.55 -0.45 -4.92
N SER A 110 -8.90 0.68 -4.69
CA SER A 110 -8.58 1.67 -5.71
C SER A 110 -7.10 2.01 -5.69
N LEU A 111 -6.59 2.52 -6.82
CA LEU A 111 -5.24 3.06 -6.88
C LEU A 111 -5.17 4.37 -6.10
N ARG A 112 -4.11 4.51 -5.29
CA ARG A 112 -3.83 5.70 -4.49
C ARG A 112 -3.62 6.92 -5.38
N GLU A 113 -4.18 8.05 -4.96
CA GLU A 113 -3.82 9.37 -5.48
C GLU A 113 -2.95 10.17 -4.48
N PRO A 114 -2.07 11.05 -4.97
CA PRO A 114 -1.70 11.22 -6.38
C PRO A 114 -0.72 10.12 -6.84
N GLY A 115 -0.86 9.65 -8.08
CA GLY A 115 0.10 8.70 -8.69
C GLY A 115 -0.50 7.61 -9.57
N LYS A 116 -1.83 7.53 -9.61
CA LYS A 116 -2.57 6.56 -10.43
C LYS A 116 -2.14 6.55 -11.89
N GLY A 117 -2.01 7.73 -12.51
CA GLY A 117 -1.63 7.83 -13.92
C GLY A 117 -0.25 7.23 -14.23
N LEU A 118 0.73 7.40 -13.32
CA LEU A 118 2.03 6.74 -13.48
C LEU A 118 1.89 5.23 -13.36
N MET A 119 1.17 4.76 -12.35
CA MET A 119 0.91 3.35 -12.09
C MET A 119 0.29 2.64 -13.30
N GLU A 120 -0.73 3.27 -13.90
CA GLU A 120 -1.38 2.76 -15.11
C GLU A 120 -0.43 2.75 -16.31
N LYS A 121 0.32 3.83 -16.54
CA LYS A 121 1.29 3.92 -17.63
C LYS A 121 2.40 2.88 -17.54
N GLU A 122 2.95 2.67 -16.35
CA GLU A 122 3.99 1.67 -16.12
C GLU A 122 3.45 0.24 -16.26
N TYR A 123 2.22 -0.01 -15.84
CA TYR A 123 1.55 -1.28 -16.08
C TYR A 123 1.32 -1.54 -17.57
N GLU A 124 0.88 -0.54 -18.33
CA GLU A 124 0.71 -0.66 -19.78
C GLU A 124 2.03 -1.03 -20.48
N ARG A 125 3.13 -0.36 -20.09
CA ARG A 125 4.49 -0.69 -20.55
C ARG A 125 4.90 -2.11 -20.18
N TYR A 126 4.57 -2.56 -18.99
CA TYR A 126 4.80 -3.95 -18.57
C TYR A 126 3.99 -4.92 -19.42
N SER A 127 2.68 -4.69 -19.57
CA SER A 127 1.79 -5.57 -20.33
C SER A 127 2.28 -5.73 -21.77
N ARG A 128 2.56 -4.63 -22.48
CA ARG A 128 3.05 -4.68 -23.87
C ARG A 128 4.33 -5.51 -24.06
N ARG A 129 5.21 -5.56 -23.05
CA ARG A 129 6.45 -6.36 -23.07
C ARG A 129 6.22 -7.85 -22.76
N ASN A 130 5.07 -8.20 -22.22
CA ASN A 130 4.73 -9.56 -21.76
C ASN A 130 3.47 -10.10 -22.49
N SER A 131 2.99 -9.39 -23.50
CA SER A 131 1.93 -9.80 -24.42
C SER A 131 2.55 -10.66 -25.53
N GLU A 132 2.97 -11.88 -25.18
CA GLU A 132 3.39 -12.93 -26.13
C GLU A 132 2.65 -14.23 -25.81
#